data_AF-A0A7L3UNX1-F1
#
_entry.id   AF-A0A7L3UNX1-F1
#
_cell.length_a   1.000
_cell.length_b   1.000
_cell.length_c   1.000
_cell.angle_alpha   90.00
_cell.angle_beta   90.00
_cell.angle_gamma   90.00
#
_symmetry.space_group_name_H-M   'P 1'
#
loop_
_entity.id
_entity.type
_entity.pdbx_description
1 polymer ?
#
loop_
_entity_poly.entity_id
_entity_poly.type
_entity_poly.pdbx_seq_one_letter_code
_entity_poly.pdbx_strand_id
1 'polypeptide(L)'
;LSPTDTLALLGALLWAPWRALDGAPLAELSGDQDFQLFLHKNLEFTRKIKGDVDALQHAVCETFQLCKEEELLLVRQDLGIPQAPLEQCHRRTFQADACFSQIRDGLRTYQGSLAAVLKLLPAHAGLVETLQLDAANLSSNIQQQV
;
A
#
# COMPACT_ATOMS: atom_id res chain seq x y z
N LEU A 1 14.39 19.58 8.51
CA LEU A 1 13.12 19.40 7.76
C LEU A 1 12.22 20.54 8.13
N SER A 2 11.58 21.18 7.15
CA SER A 2 10.57 22.21 7.44
C SER A 2 9.29 21.53 7.96
N PRO A 3 8.47 22.20 8.79
CA PRO A 3 7.19 21.65 9.27
C PRO A 3 6.24 21.27 8.12
N THR A 4 6.36 21.92 6.98
CA THR A 4 5.68 21.60 5.72
C THR A 4 6.12 20.27 5.11
N ASP A 5 7.40 19.90 5.22
CA ASP A 5 7.91 18.59 4.75
C ASP A 5 7.41 17.44 5.64
N THR A 6 7.19 17.71 6.93
CA THR A 6 6.67 16.76 7.91
C THR A 6 5.18 16.47 7.68
N LEU A 7 4.37 17.50 7.48
CA LEU A 7 2.95 17.31 7.14
C LEU A 7 2.77 16.53 5.83
N ALA A 8 3.75 16.63 4.93
CA ALA A 8 3.65 16.07 3.62
C ALA A 8 3.72 14.56 3.53
N LEU A 9 4.61 13.97 4.31
CA LEU A 9 4.86 12.54 4.22
C LEU A 9 3.85 11.75 5.06
N LEU A 10 3.20 12.40 6.03
CA LEU A 10 2.11 11.83 6.82
C LEU A 10 0.84 11.65 6.00
N GLY A 11 0.55 12.60 5.09
CA GLY A 11 -0.55 12.46 4.14
C GLY A 11 -0.41 11.24 3.21
N ALA A 12 0.80 10.76 2.95
CA ALA A 12 1.05 9.61 2.08
C ALA A 12 0.74 8.25 2.74
N LEU A 13 0.80 8.19 4.08
CA LEU A 13 0.55 6.98 4.88
C LEU A 13 -0.92 6.72 5.12
N LEU A 14 -1.66 7.79 5.38
CA LEU A 14 -3.07 7.72 5.74
C LEU A 14 -3.96 7.34 4.55
N TRP A 15 -3.43 7.39 3.33
CA TRP A 15 -4.19 7.40 2.08
C TRP A 15 -3.75 6.37 1.05
N ALA A 16 -2.83 5.49 1.43
CA ALA A 16 -2.50 4.42 0.52
C ALA A 16 -3.75 3.51 0.34
N PRO A 17 -3.98 2.88 -0.82
CA PRO A 17 -5.25 2.27 -1.22
C PRO A 17 -5.47 0.89 -0.58
N TRP A 18 -4.95 0.65 0.61
CA TRP A 18 -4.95 -0.66 1.28
C TRP A 18 -6.39 -1.05 1.65
N ARG A 19 -7.30 -0.06 1.74
CA ARG A 19 -8.74 -0.28 1.85
C ARG A 19 -9.42 -0.81 0.58
N ALA A 20 -8.83 -0.61 -0.60
CA ALA A 20 -9.34 -1.17 -1.86
C ALA A 20 -8.94 -2.65 -2.04
N LEU A 21 -8.12 -3.20 -1.14
CA LEU A 21 -7.76 -4.61 -1.09
C LEU A 21 -8.71 -5.41 -0.18
N ASP A 22 -10.00 -5.10 -0.23
CA ASP A 22 -11.00 -6.02 0.33
C ASP A 22 -11.05 -7.25 -0.58
N GLY A 23 -10.28 -8.28 -0.20
CA GLY A 23 -10.33 -9.57 -0.84
C GLY A 23 -11.72 -10.16 -0.68
N ALA A 24 -12.47 -10.21 -1.79
CA ALA A 24 -13.68 -11.01 -1.85
C ALA A 24 -13.36 -12.46 -1.41
N PRO A 25 -14.29 -13.16 -0.74
CA PRO A 25 -14.10 -14.57 -0.44
C PRO A 25 -13.78 -15.29 -1.74
N LEU A 26 -12.64 -16.00 -1.78
CA LEU A 26 -12.21 -16.79 -2.91
C LEU A 26 -13.25 -17.89 -3.11
N ALA A 27 -14.23 -17.65 -3.98
CA ALA A 27 -15.04 -18.73 -4.55
C ALA A 27 -14.06 -19.74 -5.17
N GLU A 28 -14.36 -21.04 -5.10
CA GLU A 28 -13.54 -22.09 -5.70
C GLU A 28 -13.35 -21.79 -7.21
N LEU A 29 -12.26 -21.09 -7.56
CA LEU A 29 -11.91 -20.90 -8.97
C LEU A 29 -11.43 -22.28 -9.43
N SER A 30 -12.06 -22.82 -10.46
CA SER A 30 -11.68 -24.07 -11.13
C SER A 30 -10.36 -23.90 -11.89
N GLY A 31 -9.30 -23.50 -11.20
CA GLY A 31 -8.01 -23.11 -11.75
C GLY A 31 -6.85 -23.92 -11.18
N ASP A 32 -5.71 -23.79 -11.87
CA ASP A 32 -4.43 -24.39 -11.53
C ASP A 32 -4.08 -24.24 -10.05
N GLN A 33 -3.65 -25.34 -9.41
CA GLN A 33 -3.39 -25.41 -7.98
C GLN A 33 -2.29 -24.42 -7.56
N ASP A 34 -1.30 -24.23 -8.42
CA ASP A 34 -0.20 -23.28 -8.20
C ASP A 34 -0.72 -21.83 -8.20
N PHE A 35 -1.65 -21.51 -9.11
CA PHE A 35 -2.28 -20.19 -9.15
C PHE A 35 -3.14 -19.93 -7.91
N GLN A 36 -3.84 -20.94 -7.40
CA GLN A 36 -4.60 -20.83 -6.15
C GLN A 36 -3.70 -20.59 -4.94
N LEU A 37 -2.58 -21.30 -4.87
CA LEU A 37 -1.59 -21.11 -3.82
C LEU A 37 -0.97 -19.70 -3.89
N PHE A 38 -0.68 -19.22 -5.11
CA PHE A 38 -0.25 -17.85 -5.35
C PHE A 38 -1.27 -16.84 -4.80
N LEU A 39 -2.55 -16.97 -5.15
CA LEU A 39 -3.60 -16.06 -4.68
C LEU A 39 -3.70 -16.07 -3.15
N HIS A 40 -3.70 -17.25 -2.53
CA HIS A 40 -3.80 -17.39 -1.08
C HIS A 40 -2.63 -16.70 -0.37
N LYS A 41 -1.39 -16.96 -0.79
CA LYS A 41 -0.19 -16.34 -0.20
C LYS A 41 -0.22 -14.82 -0.33
N ASN A 42 -0.53 -14.30 -1.52
CA ASN A 42 -0.54 -12.85 -1.74
C ASN A 42 -1.68 -12.15 -0.99
N LEU A 43 -2.80 -12.84 -0.76
CA LEU A 43 -3.89 -12.33 0.08
C LEU A 43 -3.47 -12.22 1.55
N GLU A 44 -2.73 -13.20 2.08
CA GLU A 44 -2.17 -13.12 3.44
C GLU A 44 -1.16 -11.98 3.56
N PHE A 45 -0.27 -11.81 2.58
CA PHE A 45 0.63 -10.65 2.54
C PHE A 45 -0.16 -9.35 2.57
N THR A 46 -1.19 -9.24 1.74
CA THR A 46 -2.07 -8.07 1.63
C THR A 46 -2.77 -7.75 2.96
N ARG A 47 -3.26 -8.76 3.68
CA ARG A 47 -3.87 -8.59 5.00
C ARG A 47 -2.87 -8.07 6.03
N LYS A 48 -1.68 -8.65 6.08
CA LYS A 48 -0.60 -8.21 6.97
C LYS A 48 -0.25 -6.75 6.70
N ILE A 49 -0.02 -6.45 5.42
CA ILE A 49 0.17 -5.13 4.86
C ILE A 49 -0.91 -4.18 5.42
N LYS A 50 -2.20 -4.45 5.23
CA LYS A 50 -3.30 -3.60 5.71
C LYS A 50 -3.21 -3.31 7.21
N GLY A 51 -2.95 -4.34 8.02
CA GLY A 51 -2.79 -4.18 9.48
C GLY A 51 -1.60 -3.29 9.86
N ASP A 52 -0.47 -3.43 9.16
CA ASP A 52 0.72 -2.62 9.42
C ASP A 52 0.51 -1.15 9.00
N VAL A 53 -0.24 -0.90 7.92
CA VAL A 53 -0.67 0.48 7.57
C VAL A 53 -1.60 1.04 8.64
N ASP A 54 -2.60 0.29 9.10
CA ASP A 54 -3.52 0.77 10.15
C ASP A 54 -2.75 1.15 11.43
N ALA A 55 -1.75 0.34 11.82
CA ALA A 55 -0.86 0.65 12.94
C ALA A 55 -0.03 1.93 12.68
N LEU A 56 0.44 2.12 11.46
CA LEU A 56 1.24 3.29 11.09
C LEU A 56 0.38 4.56 11.06
N GLN A 57 -0.86 4.47 10.59
CA GLN A 57 -1.85 5.53 10.66
C GLN A 57 -2.17 5.93 12.10
N HIS A 58 -2.26 4.94 12.99
CA HIS A 58 -2.42 5.21 14.42
C HIS A 58 -1.23 5.97 15.00
N ALA A 59 0.00 5.55 14.69
CA ALA A 59 1.22 6.23 15.12
C ALA A 59 1.32 7.68 14.61
N VAL A 60 0.87 7.93 13.36
CA VAL A 60 0.75 9.28 12.80
C VAL A 60 -0.24 10.13 13.60
N CYS A 61 -1.42 9.58 13.89
CA CYS A 61 -2.44 10.26 14.68
C CYS A 61 -1.93 10.61 16.08
N GLU A 62 -1.29 9.67 16.79
CA GLU A 62 -0.75 9.94 18.13
C GLU A 62 0.36 10.99 18.11
N THR A 63 1.28 10.90 17.15
CA THR A 63 2.46 11.78 17.08
C THR A 63 2.13 13.18 16.60
N PHE A 64 1.24 13.32 15.61
CA PHE A 64 0.99 14.58 14.91
C PHE A 64 -0.44 15.10 15.02
N GLN A 65 -1.33 14.36 15.68
CA GLN A 65 -2.76 14.67 15.79
C GLN A 65 -3.46 14.75 14.42
N LEU A 66 -2.91 14.04 13.42
CA LEU A 66 -3.46 13.91 12.07
C LEU A 66 -4.20 12.59 11.95
N CYS A 67 -5.47 12.58 12.36
CA CYS A 67 -6.23 11.33 12.53
C CYS A 67 -7.32 11.15 11.46
N LYS A 68 -7.64 12.19 10.71
CA LYS A 68 -8.67 12.18 9.67
C LYS A 68 -8.06 12.42 8.32
N GLU A 69 -8.23 11.44 7.43
CA GLU A 69 -7.63 11.50 6.10
C GLU A 69 -8.24 12.66 5.30
N GLU A 70 -9.53 12.93 5.43
CA GLU A 70 -10.23 14.05 4.77
C GLU A 70 -9.67 15.44 5.11
N GLU A 71 -9.08 15.62 6.28
CA GLU A 71 -8.46 16.90 6.69
C GLU A 71 -7.16 17.18 5.91
N LEU A 72 -6.58 16.15 5.27
CA LEU A 72 -5.34 16.22 4.50
C LEU A 72 -5.58 16.26 2.98
N LEU A 73 -6.84 16.39 2.53
CA LEU A 73 -7.21 16.35 1.10
C LEU A 73 -6.50 17.43 0.28
N LEU A 74 -6.49 18.66 0.78
CA LEU A 74 -5.85 19.78 0.10
C LEU A 74 -4.32 19.67 0.15
N VAL A 75 -3.80 19.22 1.30
CA VAL A 75 -2.37 18.99 1.54
C VAL A 75 -1.83 17.97 0.52
N ARG A 76 -2.55 16.87 0.29
CA ARG A 76 -2.18 15.87 -0.73
C ARG A 76 -1.98 16.46 -2.12
N GLN A 77 -2.84 17.40 -2.53
CA GLN A 77 -2.82 17.97 -3.87
C GLN A 77 -1.62 18.89 -4.07
N ASP A 78 -1.29 19.68 -3.06
CA ASP A 78 -0.14 20.58 -3.06
C ASP A 78 1.21 19.84 -3.03
N LEU A 79 1.24 18.66 -2.42
CA LEU A 79 2.46 17.88 -2.23
C LEU A 79 2.78 16.90 -3.35
N GLY A 80 1.86 16.74 -4.31
CA GLY A 80 2.05 15.85 -5.44
C GLY A 80 2.29 14.40 -5.05
N ILE A 81 1.68 13.92 -3.95
CA ILE A 81 1.87 12.54 -3.48
C ILE A 81 1.37 11.58 -4.58
N PRO A 82 2.27 10.77 -5.18
CA PRO A 82 1.91 9.95 -6.31
C PRO A 82 0.87 8.91 -5.91
N GLN A 83 -0.07 8.68 -6.81
CA GLN A 83 -1.15 7.71 -6.63
C GLN A 83 -0.88 6.53 -7.53
N ALA A 84 -1.11 5.34 -6.99
CA ALA A 84 -1.09 4.10 -7.75
C ALA A 84 -2.50 3.80 -8.26
N PRO A 85 -2.77 3.98 -9.55
CA PRO A 85 -4.11 3.79 -10.09
C PRO A 85 -4.35 2.27 -10.32
N LEU A 86 -5.60 1.79 -10.31
CA LEU A 86 -5.97 0.35 -10.37
C LEU A 86 -6.93 0.01 -11.52
N GLU A 87 -7.02 0.86 -12.52
CA GLU A 87 -7.98 0.76 -13.62
C GLU A 87 -7.80 -0.53 -14.42
N GLN A 88 -6.56 -1.02 -14.63
CA GLN A 88 -6.30 -2.28 -15.34
C GLN A 88 -6.94 -3.46 -14.62
N CYS A 89 -6.94 -3.44 -13.29
CA CYS A 89 -7.59 -4.45 -12.46
C CYS A 89 -9.12 -4.34 -12.48
N HIS A 90 -9.66 -3.14 -12.72
CA HIS A 90 -11.11 -2.88 -12.78
C HIS A 90 -11.69 -2.87 -14.20
N ARG A 91 -10.88 -3.16 -15.23
CA ARG A 91 -11.38 -3.22 -16.62
C ARG A 91 -12.40 -4.34 -16.77
N ARG A 92 -13.45 -4.07 -17.56
CA ARG A 92 -14.45 -5.09 -17.93
C ARG A 92 -13.81 -6.34 -18.53
N THR A 93 -12.78 -6.16 -19.34
CA THR A 93 -11.92 -7.24 -19.84
C THR A 93 -10.71 -7.34 -18.92
N PHE A 94 -10.79 -8.22 -17.93
CA PHE A 94 -9.69 -8.48 -17.00
C PHE A 94 -8.48 -9.08 -17.73
N GLN A 95 -7.29 -8.53 -17.48
CA GLN A 95 -6.02 -9.05 -17.98
C GLN A 95 -5.06 -9.15 -16.80
N ALA A 96 -4.73 -10.38 -16.40
CA ALA A 96 -3.95 -10.66 -15.20
C ALA A 96 -2.60 -9.93 -15.23
N ASP A 97 -1.83 -10.08 -16.31
CA ASP A 97 -0.50 -9.47 -16.45
C ASP A 97 -0.54 -7.94 -16.35
N ALA A 98 -1.54 -7.31 -16.98
CA ALA A 98 -1.71 -5.86 -16.94
C ALA A 98 -2.08 -5.38 -15.53
N CYS A 99 -2.98 -6.09 -14.84
CA CYS A 99 -3.35 -5.78 -13.46
C CYS A 99 -2.16 -5.99 -12.50
N PHE A 100 -1.48 -7.14 -12.59
CA PHE A 100 -0.32 -7.49 -11.77
C PHE A 100 0.85 -6.53 -11.99
N SER A 101 1.11 -6.11 -13.23
CA SER A 101 2.09 -5.05 -13.50
C SER A 101 1.69 -3.74 -12.84
N GLN A 102 0.42 -3.35 -12.93
CA GLN A 102 -0.08 -2.11 -12.32
C GLN A 102 0.03 -2.15 -10.78
N ILE A 103 -0.30 -3.28 -10.15
CA ILE A 103 -0.12 -3.47 -8.70
C ILE A 103 1.36 -3.32 -8.31
N ARG A 104 2.27 -3.97 -9.05
CA ARG A 104 3.71 -3.91 -8.79
C ARG A 104 4.25 -2.49 -8.90
N ASP A 105 3.84 -1.74 -9.92
CA ASP A 105 4.24 -0.34 -10.11
C ASP A 105 3.68 0.55 -9.00
N GLY A 106 2.48 0.23 -8.52
CA GLY A 106 1.90 0.87 -7.34
C GLY A 106 2.69 0.62 -6.05
N LEU A 107 3.06 -0.64 -5.78
CA LEU A 107 3.87 -1.01 -4.61
C LEU A 107 5.23 -0.30 -4.62
N ARG A 108 5.88 -0.21 -5.80
CA ARG A 108 7.13 0.54 -5.96
C ARG A 108 6.95 2.03 -5.68
N THR A 109 5.83 2.60 -6.11
CA THR A 109 5.48 4.00 -5.83
C THR A 109 5.37 4.23 -4.32
N TYR A 110 4.69 3.35 -3.59
CA TYR A 110 4.53 3.48 -2.13
C TYR A 110 5.82 3.24 -1.35
N GLN A 111 6.74 2.40 -1.83
CA GLN A 111 8.06 2.27 -1.20
C GLN A 111 8.81 3.61 -1.13
N GLY A 112 8.73 4.43 -2.18
CA GLY A 112 9.30 5.78 -2.19
C GLY A 112 8.73 6.67 -1.08
N SER A 113 7.42 6.60 -0.85
CA SER A 113 6.73 7.34 0.22
C SER A 113 7.14 6.84 1.61
N LEU A 114 7.23 5.53 1.82
CA LEU A 114 7.59 4.94 3.12
C LEU A 114 9.00 5.34 3.59
N ALA A 115 9.95 5.50 2.66
CA ALA A 115 11.30 5.95 3.01
C ALA A 115 11.30 7.37 3.62
N ALA A 116 10.34 8.19 3.23
CA ALA A 116 10.21 9.55 3.75
C ALA A 116 9.44 9.56 5.08
N VAL A 117 8.47 8.67 5.25
CA VAL A 117 7.77 8.43 6.52
C VAL A 117 8.72 8.01 7.63
N LEU A 118 9.68 7.13 7.30
CA LEU A 118 10.71 6.69 8.23
C LEU A 118 11.45 7.87 8.89
N LYS A 119 11.63 8.98 8.14
CA LYS A 119 12.27 10.20 8.67
C LYS A 119 11.37 10.99 9.63
N LEU A 120 10.06 10.83 9.52
CA LEU A 120 9.08 11.53 10.36
C LEU A 120 8.73 10.77 11.62
N LEU A 121 8.71 9.44 11.55
CA LEU A 121 8.38 8.55 12.65
C LEU A 121 9.58 7.67 13.02
N PRO A 122 10.72 8.24 13.44
CA PRO A 122 11.90 7.45 13.78
C PRO A 122 11.65 6.48 14.95
N ALA A 123 10.74 6.82 15.86
CA ALA A 123 10.31 5.94 16.95
C ALA A 123 9.54 4.68 16.46
N HIS A 124 9.01 4.72 15.23
CA HIS A 124 8.26 3.63 14.62
C HIS A 124 9.01 3.04 13.40
N ALA A 125 10.33 3.20 13.35
CA ALA A 125 11.15 2.74 12.23
C ALA A 125 10.92 1.26 11.88
N GLY A 126 10.87 0.39 12.89
CA GLY A 126 10.65 -1.05 12.68
C GLY A 126 9.30 -1.38 12.03
N LEU A 127 8.26 -0.58 12.28
CA LEU A 127 6.96 -0.74 11.61
C LEU A 127 7.05 -0.36 10.13
N VAL A 128 7.72 0.76 9.84
CA VAL A 128 7.92 1.23 8.46
C VAL A 128 8.82 0.28 7.66
N GLU A 129 9.89 -0.24 8.27
CA GLU A 129 10.80 -1.22 7.65
C GLU A 129 10.08 -2.55 7.37
N THR A 130 9.27 -3.02 8.31
CA THR A 130 8.42 -4.21 8.12
C THR A 130 7.48 -4.00 6.93
N LEU A 131 6.84 -2.84 6.87
CA LEU A 131 5.93 -2.49 5.78
C LEU A 131 6.62 -2.45 4.41
N GLN A 132 7.83 -1.89 4.35
CA GLN A 132 8.65 -1.88 3.14
C GLN A 132 9.01 -3.30 2.71
N LEU A 133 9.40 -4.17 3.64
CA LEU A 133 9.76 -5.55 3.38
C LEU A 133 8.56 -6.36 2.85
N ASP A 134 7.39 -6.23 3.47
CA ASP A 134 6.21 -6.97 3.01
C ASP A 134 5.73 -6.49 1.65
N ALA A 135 5.77 -5.17 1.40
CA ALA A 135 5.47 -4.63 0.07
C ALA A 135 6.46 -5.13 -0.99
N ALA A 136 7.75 -5.26 -0.64
CA ALA A 136 8.77 -5.83 -1.52
C ALA A 136 8.51 -7.32 -1.79
N ASN A 137 8.14 -8.09 -0.76
CA ASN A 137 7.83 -9.51 -0.89
C ASN A 137 6.59 -9.75 -1.75
N LEU A 138 5.51 -8.97 -1.55
CA LEU A 138 4.31 -9.00 -2.39
C LEU A 138 4.66 -8.67 -3.85
N SER A 139 5.44 -7.61 -4.07
CA SER A 139 5.93 -7.22 -5.40
C SER A 139 6.73 -8.34 -6.09
N SER A 140 7.64 -8.99 -5.36
CA SER A 140 8.43 -10.12 -5.85
C SER A 140 7.57 -11.34 -6.19
N ASN A 141 6.60 -11.69 -5.34
CA ASN A 141 5.70 -12.80 -5.60
C ASN A 141 4.87 -12.56 -6.87
N ILE A 142 4.35 -11.35 -7.04
CA ILE A 142 3.61 -10.95 -8.25
C ILE A 142 4.51 -11.04 -9.48
N GLN A 143 5.77 -10.60 -9.38
CA GLN A 143 6.72 -10.70 -10.49
C GLN A 143 7.05 -12.14 -10.88
N GLN A 144 7.08 -13.09 -9.95
CA GLN A 144 7.36 -14.50 -10.25
C GLN A 144 6.20 -15.21 -10.96
N GLN A 145 4.99 -14.65 -10.90
CA GLN A 145 3.78 -15.19 -11.52
C GLN A 145 3.58 -14.73 -12.97
N VAL A 146 4.19 -13.60 -13.36
CA VAL A 146 4.10 -12.97 -14.69
C VAL A 146 5.38 -13.24 -15.47
#